data_AF-A0A5D4H232-F1
#
_entry.id   AF-A0A5D4H232-F1
#
_cell.length_a   1.000
_cell.length_b   1.000
_cell.length_c   1.000
_cell.angle_alpha   90.00
_cell.angle_beta   90.00
_cell.angle_gamma   90.00
#
_symmetry.space_group_name_H-M   'P 1'
#
loop_
_entity.id
_entity.type
_entity.pdbx_description
1 polymer ?
#
loop_
_entity_poly.entity_id
_entity_poly.type
_entity_poly.pdbx_seq_one_letter_code
_entity_poly.pdbx_strand_id
1 'polypeptide(L)'
;MPDDYVLGEDGEIVPQHQAPQPISVPASDAGGLEPDGNHFDSGVRPGMPECGPSPATPAEITRLVIEAAQRHDVDAEFAVAVVTAESRLDRLRNSPKGARGPMQLLPATAERFGVTDICDPGENIDGGVRYLRELTDEFGNPLLVAAAYNAGEGRVREHGGIPPFKETIGYVAEILNIQMGLEGSGAAASKQGDVADGQRSSPARGVITSRERRQWVGGVMHF
;
A
#
# COMPACT_ATOMS: atom_id res chain seq x y z
N MET A 1 -5.77 -0.45 -28.04
CA MET A 1 -6.96 0.00 -28.78
C MET A 1 -6.54 1.25 -29.54
N PRO A 2 -6.87 1.41 -30.82
CA PRO A 2 -6.64 2.67 -31.52
C PRO A 2 -7.50 3.79 -30.90
N ASP A 3 -6.99 5.03 -30.91
CA ASP A 3 -7.47 6.21 -30.15
C ASP A 3 -8.85 6.76 -30.63
N ASP A 4 -9.52 6.08 -31.54
CA ASP A 4 -10.74 6.51 -32.22
C ASP A 4 -12.04 5.88 -31.66
N TYR A 5 -11.94 5.01 -30.66
CA TYR A 5 -13.08 4.34 -30.02
C TYR A 5 -13.15 4.58 -28.51
N VAL A 6 -14.36 4.69 -27.98
CA VAL A 6 -14.67 4.85 -26.55
C VAL A 6 -15.71 3.84 -26.10
N LEU A 7 -15.80 3.60 -24.79
CA LEU A 7 -16.80 2.72 -24.20
C LEU A 7 -18.12 3.49 -24.04
N GLY A 8 -19.19 2.99 -24.66
CA GLY A 8 -20.55 3.50 -24.52
C GLY A 8 -21.20 3.15 -23.18
N GLU A 9 -22.35 3.75 -22.88
CA GLU A 9 -23.07 3.61 -21.61
C GLU A 9 -23.59 2.18 -21.33
N ASP A 10 -23.68 1.34 -22.37
CA ASP A 10 -24.04 -0.08 -22.33
C ASP A 10 -22.82 -1.02 -22.36
N GLY A 11 -21.61 -0.46 -22.35
CA GLY A 11 -20.36 -1.21 -22.44
C GLY A 11 -19.95 -1.57 -23.87
N GLU A 12 -20.64 -1.08 -24.90
CA GLU A 12 -20.26 -1.30 -26.31
C GLU A 12 -19.12 -0.36 -26.74
N ILE A 13 -18.19 -0.84 -27.56
CA ILE A 13 -17.09 0.00 -28.09
C ILE A 13 -17.59 0.74 -29.33
N VAL A 14 -17.70 2.07 -29.24
CA VAL A 14 -18.26 2.92 -30.31
C VAL A 14 -17.26 3.97 -30.81
N PRO A 15 -17.32 4.40 -32.09
CA PRO A 15 -16.47 5.49 -32.59
C PRO A 15 -16.72 6.80 -31.83
N GLN A 16 -15.65 7.57 -31.53
CA GLN A 16 -15.74 8.82 -30.76
C GLN A 16 -16.77 9.83 -31.28
N HIS A 17 -17.01 9.88 -32.59
CA HIS A 17 -17.97 10.80 -33.21
C HIS A 17 -19.45 10.40 -32.96
N GLN A 18 -19.69 9.20 -32.46
CA GLN A 18 -21.01 8.66 -32.13
C GLN A 18 -21.25 8.54 -30.62
N ALA A 19 -20.25 8.89 -29.79
CA ALA A 19 -20.41 8.90 -28.34
C ALA A 19 -21.38 10.02 -27.92
N PRO A 20 -22.28 9.76 -26.96
CA PRO A 20 -23.16 10.80 -26.42
C PRO A 20 -22.30 11.93 -25.83
N GLN A 21 -22.66 13.17 -26.17
CA GLN A 21 -21.95 14.35 -25.67
C GLN A 21 -22.16 14.45 -24.14
N PRO A 22 -21.12 14.78 -23.36
CA PRO A 22 -21.27 14.92 -21.91
C PRO A 22 -22.31 15.99 -21.60
N ILE A 23 -23.27 15.64 -20.75
CA ILE A 23 -24.31 16.54 -20.26
C ILE A 23 -23.61 17.67 -19.50
N SER A 24 -23.66 18.88 -20.03
CA SER A 24 -23.18 20.08 -19.37
C SER A 24 -24.10 20.42 -18.20
N VAL A 25 -23.64 20.11 -16.99
CA VAL A 25 -24.31 20.52 -15.76
C VAL A 25 -24.16 22.04 -15.60
N PRO A 26 -25.24 22.82 -15.43
CA PRO A 26 -25.12 24.25 -15.25
C PRO A 26 -24.47 24.57 -13.90
N ALA A 27 -23.43 25.40 -13.94
CA ALA A 27 -22.87 26.03 -12.75
C ALA A 27 -23.97 26.89 -12.10
N SER A 28 -24.45 26.47 -10.93
CA SER A 28 -25.38 27.25 -10.11
C SER A 28 -24.68 27.65 -8.81
N ASP A 29 -24.55 28.97 -8.68
CA ASP A 29 -24.30 29.82 -7.53
C ASP A 29 -23.50 29.30 -6.33
N ALA A 30 -22.30 29.86 -6.26
CA ALA A 30 -21.50 30.02 -5.05
C ALA A 30 -22.26 30.83 -3.99
N GLY A 31 -22.80 30.14 -2.99
CA GLY A 31 -23.10 30.68 -1.66
C GLY A 31 -21.95 30.32 -0.73
N GLY A 32 -21.19 31.33 -0.29
CA GLY A 32 -19.94 31.18 0.45
C GLY A 32 -20.04 30.37 1.74
N LEU A 33 -19.16 29.38 1.84
CA LEU A 33 -18.57 28.90 3.09
C LEU A 33 -17.05 28.89 2.84
N GLU A 34 -16.33 29.55 3.73
CA GLU A 34 -14.88 29.76 3.66
C GLU A 34 -14.11 28.43 3.62
N PRO A 35 -12.89 28.40 3.05
CA PRO A 35 -12.09 27.20 2.99
C PRO A 35 -11.39 27.00 4.33
N ASP A 36 -12.05 26.38 5.30
CA ASP A 36 -11.33 25.83 6.45
C ASP A 36 -10.53 24.61 5.96
N GLY A 37 -9.21 24.78 5.92
CA GLY A 37 -8.28 23.75 5.54
C GLY A 37 -8.46 22.52 6.41
N ASN A 38 -9.03 21.46 5.82
CA ASN A 38 -9.03 20.11 6.38
C ASN A 38 -7.62 19.52 6.28
N HIS A 39 -6.72 20.10 7.07
CA HIS A 39 -5.64 19.37 7.71
C HIS A 39 -6.29 18.16 8.36
N PHE A 40 -5.89 16.96 7.94
CA PHE A 40 -6.18 15.75 8.72
C PHE A 40 -5.59 16.04 10.11
N ASP A 41 -6.41 16.47 11.07
CA ASP A 41 -5.99 16.63 12.45
C ASP A 41 -5.46 15.26 12.82
N SER A 42 -4.13 15.16 12.87
CA SER A 42 -3.45 13.88 13.04
C SER A 42 -3.81 13.28 14.40
N GLY A 43 -4.57 14.00 15.25
CA GLY A 43 -4.89 13.63 16.61
C GLY A 43 -3.63 13.55 17.46
N VAL A 44 -2.50 14.05 16.94
CA VAL A 44 -1.20 14.03 17.61
C VAL A 44 -1.26 15.08 18.71
N ARG A 45 -1.84 14.68 19.83
CA ARG A 45 -1.70 15.40 21.09
C ARG A 45 -0.23 15.29 21.50
N PRO A 46 0.49 16.41 21.68
CA PRO A 46 1.82 16.38 22.27
C PRO A 46 1.76 15.60 23.59
N GLY A 47 2.57 14.53 23.72
CA GLY A 47 2.63 13.71 24.92
C GLY A 47 1.74 12.46 24.95
N MET A 48 1.21 11.98 23.81
CA MET A 48 0.61 10.65 23.79
C MET A 48 1.66 9.58 24.08
N PRO A 49 1.44 8.69 25.08
CA PRO A 49 2.43 7.69 25.46
C PRO A 49 2.78 6.79 24.27
N GLU A 50 4.07 6.48 24.17
CA GLU A 50 4.56 5.47 23.25
C GLU A 50 4.18 4.08 23.76
N CYS A 51 3.88 3.17 22.84
CA CYS A 51 3.76 1.77 23.18
C CYS A 51 5.14 1.24 23.54
N GLY A 52 5.22 0.52 24.67
CA GLY A 52 6.42 -0.24 25.03
C GLY A 52 6.68 -1.40 24.06
N PRO A 53 7.71 -2.23 24.32
CA PRO A 53 7.97 -3.43 23.53
C PRO A 53 6.72 -4.29 23.34
N SER A 54 6.60 -4.97 22.19
CA SER A 54 5.44 -5.84 21.96
C SER A 54 5.38 -6.93 23.03
N PRO A 55 4.22 -7.16 23.65
CA PRO A 55 4.03 -8.27 24.58
C PRO A 55 3.81 -9.61 23.86
N ALA A 56 3.73 -9.62 22.53
CA ALA A 56 3.44 -10.80 21.72
C ALA A 56 4.55 -11.05 20.69
N THR A 57 4.74 -12.33 20.35
CA THR A 57 5.63 -12.73 19.26
C THR A 57 4.99 -12.48 17.90
N PRO A 58 5.79 -12.37 16.81
CA PRO A 58 5.24 -12.25 15.46
C PRO A 58 4.23 -13.35 15.09
N ALA A 59 4.46 -14.59 15.54
CA ALA A 59 3.54 -15.70 15.29
C ALA A 59 2.20 -15.53 16.03
N GLU A 60 2.22 -14.99 17.24
CA GLU A 60 1.01 -14.67 18.00
C GLU A 60 0.25 -13.49 17.37
N ILE A 61 0.96 -12.46 16.90
CA ILE A 61 0.37 -11.36 16.14
C ILE A 61 -0.32 -11.88 14.89
N THR A 62 0.35 -12.71 14.08
CA THR A 62 -0.25 -13.33 12.90
C THR A 62 -1.51 -14.13 13.26
N ARG A 63 -1.48 -14.92 14.34
CA ARG A 63 -2.67 -15.66 14.79
C ARG A 63 -3.82 -14.72 15.16
N LEU A 64 -3.56 -13.68 15.95
CA LEU A 64 -4.57 -12.69 16.35
C LEU A 64 -5.21 -12.01 15.13
N VAL A 65 -4.41 -11.66 14.13
CA VAL A 65 -4.90 -11.06 12.87
C VAL A 65 -5.77 -12.03 12.10
N ILE A 66 -5.36 -13.30 11.96
CA ILE A 66 -6.17 -14.32 11.27
C ILE A 66 -7.51 -14.53 11.99
N GLU A 67 -7.50 -14.64 13.32
CA GLU A 67 -8.72 -14.83 14.13
C GLU A 67 -9.65 -13.60 14.03
N ALA A 68 -9.11 -12.38 14.05
CA ALA A 68 -9.89 -11.16 13.85
C ALA A 68 -10.46 -11.08 12.43
N ALA A 69 -9.65 -11.37 11.40
CA ALA A 69 -10.07 -11.35 10.00
C ALA A 69 -11.23 -12.33 9.75
N GLN A 70 -11.17 -13.53 10.33
CA GLN A 70 -12.26 -14.50 10.28
C GLN A 70 -13.54 -14.02 10.97
N ARG A 71 -13.42 -13.39 12.16
CA ARG A 71 -14.59 -12.86 12.89
C ARG A 71 -15.31 -11.74 12.15
N HIS A 72 -14.57 -10.94 11.39
CA HIS A 72 -15.10 -9.75 10.71
C HIS A 72 -15.23 -9.92 9.20
N ASP A 73 -15.08 -11.15 8.69
CA ASP A 73 -15.22 -11.48 7.26
C ASP A 73 -14.33 -10.59 6.36
N VAL A 74 -13.03 -10.58 6.69
CA VAL A 74 -11.94 -9.96 5.93
C VAL A 74 -10.98 -11.05 5.47
N ASP A 75 -10.41 -10.92 4.27
CA ASP A 75 -9.40 -11.85 3.77
C ASP A 75 -8.19 -11.89 4.71
N ALA A 76 -7.88 -13.09 5.22
CA ALA A 76 -6.86 -13.25 6.25
C ALA A 76 -5.45 -12.99 5.71
N GLU A 77 -5.16 -13.35 4.45
CA GLU A 77 -3.86 -13.09 3.83
C GLU A 77 -3.63 -11.60 3.64
N PHE A 78 -4.64 -10.86 3.19
CA PHE A 78 -4.62 -9.42 3.08
C PHE A 78 -4.45 -8.73 4.43
N ALA A 79 -5.19 -9.14 5.47
CA ALA A 79 -5.04 -8.58 6.81
C ALA A 79 -3.62 -8.83 7.38
N VAL A 80 -3.05 -10.01 7.14
CA VAL A 80 -1.66 -10.33 7.50
C VAL A 80 -0.66 -9.47 6.72
N ALA A 81 -0.92 -9.19 5.44
CA ALA A 81 -0.11 -8.28 4.65
C ALA A 81 -0.14 -6.85 5.21
N VAL A 82 -1.32 -6.35 5.58
CA VAL A 82 -1.48 -5.03 6.21
C VAL A 82 -0.68 -4.91 7.51
N VAL A 83 -0.85 -5.82 8.48
CA VAL A 83 -0.09 -5.75 9.74
C VAL A 83 1.44 -5.86 9.52
N THR A 84 1.86 -6.57 8.46
CA THR A 84 3.27 -6.71 8.10
C THR A 84 3.81 -5.40 7.54
N ALA A 85 3.07 -4.75 6.64
CA ALA A 85 3.41 -3.45 6.08
C ALA A 85 3.43 -2.36 7.18
N GLU A 86 2.45 -2.37 8.09
CA GLU A 86 2.31 -1.35 9.12
C GLU A 86 3.42 -1.38 10.18
N SER A 87 3.68 -2.56 10.74
CA SER A 87 4.51 -2.65 11.97
C SER A 87 5.55 -3.77 11.93
N ARG A 88 5.67 -4.48 10.81
CA ARG A 88 6.51 -5.69 10.71
C ARG A 88 6.13 -6.72 11.79
N LEU A 89 4.83 -6.98 11.92
CA LEU A 89 4.25 -7.86 12.94
C LEU A 89 4.53 -7.37 14.37
N ASP A 90 4.16 -6.11 14.63
CA ASP A 90 4.26 -5.41 15.92
C ASP A 90 5.69 -5.11 16.42
N ARG A 91 6.70 -5.20 15.55
CA ARG A 91 8.09 -4.83 15.88
C ARG A 91 8.31 -3.32 15.88
N LEU A 92 7.56 -2.58 15.06
CA LEU A 92 7.61 -1.13 14.92
C LEU A 92 6.27 -0.55 15.38
N ARG A 93 6.17 -0.24 16.68
CA ARG A 93 4.88 0.10 17.31
C ARG A 93 4.57 1.59 17.37
N ASN A 94 5.57 2.44 17.17
CA ASN A 94 5.46 3.88 17.37
C ASN A 94 5.82 4.64 16.09
N SER A 95 4.85 5.38 15.55
CA SER A 95 5.08 6.30 14.43
C SER A 95 5.24 7.75 14.91
N PRO A 96 6.14 8.54 14.29
CA PRO A 96 6.22 9.99 14.47
C PRO A 96 4.91 10.71 14.11
N LYS A 97 4.07 10.11 13.25
CA LYS A 97 2.76 10.65 12.85
C LYS A 97 1.65 10.35 13.88
N GLY A 98 1.97 9.71 15.00
CA GLY A 98 1.00 9.40 16.06
C GLY A 98 0.36 8.02 16.00
N ALA A 99 0.57 7.26 14.93
CA ALA A 99 0.08 5.88 14.83
C ALA A 99 0.73 4.95 15.87
N ARG A 100 -0.04 3.98 16.38
CA ARG A 100 0.37 3.07 17.47
C ARG A 100 -0.03 1.62 17.24
N GLY A 101 0.77 0.70 17.77
CA GLY A 101 0.46 -0.73 17.85
C GLY A 101 0.61 -1.50 16.52
N PRO A 102 0.16 -2.77 16.48
CA PRO A 102 0.40 -3.67 15.35
C PRO A 102 -0.21 -3.19 14.03
N MET A 103 -1.42 -2.62 14.06
CA MET A 103 -2.10 -2.13 12.87
C MET A 103 -1.93 -0.62 12.66
N GLN A 104 -1.02 0.02 13.42
CA GLN A 104 -0.66 1.43 13.31
C GLN A 104 -1.88 2.37 13.24
N LEU A 105 -2.85 2.15 14.13
CA LEU A 105 -4.03 3.00 14.21
C LEU A 105 -3.66 4.39 14.70
N LEU A 106 -4.26 5.41 14.07
CA LEU A 106 -4.31 6.74 14.67
C LEU A 106 -5.31 6.76 15.84
N PRO A 107 -5.13 7.62 16.84
CA PRO A 107 -6.00 7.65 18.02
C PRO A 107 -7.48 7.86 17.69
N ALA A 108 -7.79 8.73 16.73
CA ALA A 108 -9.17 8.95 16.29
C ALA A 108 -9.76 7.70 15.62
N THR A 109 -8.97 6.96 14.86
CA THR A 109 -9.39 5.68 14.26
C THR A 109 -9.59 4.61 15.34
N ALA A 110 -8.68 4.51 16.31
CA ALA A 110 -8.79 3.60 17.45
C ALA A 110 -10.11 3.85 18.22
N GLU A 111 -10.42 5.11 18.55
CA GLU A 111 -11.67 5.49 19.21
C GLU A 111 -12.89 5.11 18.37
N ARG A 112 -12.90 5.45 17.08
CA ARG A 112 -14.00 5.12 16.15
C ARG A 112 -14.29 3.62 16.09
N PHE A 113 -13.26 2.78 16.18
CA PHE A 113 -13.39 1.32 16.16
C PHE A 113 -13.37 0.66 17.55
N GLY A 114 -13.54 1.44 18.61
CA GLY A 114 -13.77 0.92 19.97
C GLY A 114 -12.55 0.33 20.65
N VAL A 115 -11.35 0.74 20.25
CA VAL A 115 -10.08 0.38 20.90
C VAL A 115 -9.87 1.28 22.12
N THR A 116 -9.77 0.68 23.31
CA THR A 116 -9.60 1.40 24.57
C THR A 116 -8.13 1.54 24.97
N ASP A 117 -7.34 0.49 24.74
CA ASP A 117 -5.88 0.52 24.82
C ASP A 117 -5.28 0.27 23.43
N ILE A 118 -4.83 1.35 22.79
CA ILE A 118 -4.21 1.29 21.45
C ILE A 118 -2.88 0.53 21.45
N CYS A 119 -2.27 0.31 22.61
CA CYS A 119 -1.04 -0.45 22.79
C CYS A 119 -1.28 -1.92 23.18
N ASP A 120 -2.53 -2.34 23.44
CA ASP A 120 -2.87 -3.75 23.53
C ASP A 120 -2.96 -4.34 22.11
N PRO A 121 -2.16 -5.38 21.76
CA PRO A 121 -2.20 -5.93 20.42
C PRO A 121 -3.56 -6.50 20.02
N GLY A 122 -4.29 -7.12 20.96
CA GLY A 122 -5.59 -7.73 20.68
C GLY A 122 -6.64 -6.69 20.33
N GLU A 123 -6.77 -5.63 21.13
CA GLU A 123 -7.69 -4.53 20.86
C GLU A 123 -7.31 -3.78 19.58
N ASN A 124 -6.02 -3.46 19.40
CA ASN A 124 -5.55 -2.76 18.20
C ASN A 124 -5.81 -3.55 16.91
N ILE A 125 -5.56 -4.87 16.93
CA ILE A 125 -5.84 -5.75 15.79
C ILE A 125 -7.34 -5.86 15.53
N ASP A 126 -8.16 -6.04 16.56
CA ASP A 126 -9.62 -6.12 16.38
C ASP A 126 -10.17 -4.82 15.75
N GLY A 127 -9.77 -3.66 16.28
CA GLY A 127 -10.17 -2.36 15.75
C GLY A 127 -9.68 -2.12 14.32
N GLY A 128 -8.43 -2.47 14.02
CA GLY A 128 -7.87 -2.30 12.68
C GLY A 128 -8.49 -3.23 11.64
N VAL A 129 -8.84 -4.47 12.01
CA VAL A 129 -9.56 -5.37 11.11
C VAL A 129 -11.00 -4.90 10.89
N ARG A 130 -11.68 -4.37 11.90
CA ARG A 130 -13.00 -3.74 11.71
C ARG A 130 -12.94 -2.53 10.77
N TYR A 131 -11.85 -1.76 10.83
CA TYR A 131 -11.61 -0.70 9.86
C TYR A 131 -11.40 -1.25 8.45
N LEU A 132 -10.57 -2.30 8.28
CA LEU A 132 -10.41 -2.98 7.00
C LEU A 132 -11.74 -3.52 6.45
N ARG A 133 -12.62 -4.02 7.32
CA ARG A 133 -13.94 -4.49 6.90
C ARG A 133 -14.77 -3.34 6.30
N GLU A 134 -14.83 -2.21 6.98
CA GLU A 134 -15.55 -1.03 6.50
C GLU A 134 -15.01 -0.56 5.13
N LEU A 135 -13.69 -0.51 4.98
CA LEU A 135 -13.06 -0.17 3.69
C LEU A 135 -13.37 -1.21 2.60
N THR A 136 -13.42 -2.49 2.96
CA THR A 136 -13.74 -3.58 2.04
C THR A 136 -15.17 -3.46 1.53
N ASP A 137 -16.12 -3.17 2.43
CA ASP A 137 -17.52 -2.93 2.09
C ASP A 137 -17.71 -1.74 1.15
N GLU A 138 -16.91 -0.68 1.36
CA GLU A 138 -17.00 0.51 0.54
C GLU A 138 -16.37 0.33 -0.84
N PHE A 139 -15.14 -0.17 -0.91
CA PHE A 139 -14.36 -0.13 -2.14
C PHE A 139 -14.40 -1.43 -2.93
N GLY A 140 -14.62 -2.59 -2.29
CA GLY A 140 -14.68 -3.93 -2.91
C GLY A 140 -13.40 -4.41 -3.62
N ASN A 141 -12.46 -3.52 -3.91
CA ASN A 141 -11.20 -3.79 -4.58
C ASN A 141 -10.04 -3.70 -3.58
N PRO A 142 -9.27 -4.78 -3.35
CA PRO A 142 -8.18 -4.80 -2.37
C PRO A 142 -7.11 -3.70 -2.54
N LEU A 143 -6.86 -3.24 -3.77
CA LEU A 143 -5.90 -2.15 -4.02
C LEU A 143 -6.43 -0.80 -3.52
N LEU A 144 -7.73 -0.55 -3.70
CA LEU A 144 -8.38 0.65 -3.18
C LEU A 144 -8.53 0.58 -1.66
N VAL A 145 -8.79 -0.61 -1.10
CA VAL A 145 -8.79 -0.83 0.35
C VAL A 145 -7.42 -0.50 0.95
N ALA A 146 -6.33 -1.03 0.37
CA ALA A 146 -4.97 -0.74 0.82
C ALA A 146 -4.63 0.76 0.70
N ALA A 147 -5.04 1.40 -0.40
CA ALA A 147 -4.86 2.83 -0.58
C ALA A 147 -5.65 3.66 0.45
N ALA A 148 -6.89 3.28 0.74
CA ALA A 148 -7.74 3.95 1.71
C ALA A 148 -7.23 3.77 3.15
N TYR A 149 -6.72 2.59 3.49
CA TYR A 149 -6.13 2.34 4.81
C TYR A 149 -4.94 3.26 5.06
N ASN A 150 -4.06 3.43 4.06
CA ASN A 150 -2.87 4.27 4.17
C ASN A 150 -3.15 5.78 4.05
N ALA A 151 -3.97 6.19 3.08
CA ALA A 151 -4.16 7.59 2.71
C ALA A 151 -5.41 8.24 3.31
N GLY A 152 -6.32 7.44 3.85
CA GLY A 152 -7.68 7.80 4.22
C GLY A 152 -8.68 7.58 3.07
N GLU A 153 -9.85 7.07 3.40
CA GLU A 153 -10.96 6.78 2.48
C GLU A 153 -11.43 8.02 1.72
N GLY A 154 -11.43 9.19 2.37
CA GLY A 154 -11.80 10.46 1.75
C GLY A 154 -10.90 10.83 0.56
N ARG A 155 -9.60 10.54 0.65
CA ARG A 155 -8.66 10.84 -0.44
C ARG A 155 -8.85 9.93 -1.64
N VAL A 156 -9.18 8.66 -1.40
CA VAL A 156 -9.50 7.71 -2.46
C VAL A 156 -10.76 8.17 -3.22
N ARG A 157 -11.79 8.63 -2.50
CA ARG A 157 -13.01 9.20 -3.12
C ARG A 157 -12.70 10.45 -3.95
N GLU A 158 -11.95 11.40 -3.38
CA GLU A 158 -11.57 12.65 -4.05
C GLU A 158 -10.85 12.39 -5.38
N HIS A 159 -9.97 11.39 -5.42
CA HIS A 159 -9.20 11.05 -6.61
C HIS A 159 -9.90 10.04 -7.53
N GLY A 160 -11.02 9.47 -7.12
CA GLY A 160 -11.71 8.40 -7.86
C GLY A 160 -10.86 7.14 -8.03
N GLY A 161 -9.93 6.86 -7.11
CA GLY A 161 -8.96 5.78 -7.24
C GLY A 161 -7.77 5.93 -6.29
N ILE A 162 -6.67 5.23 -6.56
CA ILE A 162 -5.44 5.32 -5.77
C ILE A 162 -4.86 6.74 -5.91
N PRO A 163 -4.76 7.52 -4.82
CA PRO A 163 -4.20 8.87 -4.89
C PRO A 163 -2.74 8.86 -5.35
N PRO A 164 -2.27 9.87 -6.10
CA PRO A 164 -0.92 9.93 -6.65
C PRO A 164 0.14 10.32 -5.61
N PHE A 165 -0.01 9.87 -4.36
CA PHE A 165 0.98 10.08 -3.31
C PHE A 165 2.02 8.96 -3.36
N LYS A 166 3.29 9.35 -3.38
CA LYS A 166 4.41 8.41 -3.42
C LYS A 166 4.34 7.36 -2.30
N GLU A 167 3.95 7.78 -1.10
CA GLU A 167 3.77 6.90 0.06
C GLU A 167 2.69 5.85 -0.20
N THR A 168 1.51 6.29 -0.67
CA THR A 168 0.36 5.39 -0.92
C THR A 168 0.60 4.41 -2.06
N ILE A 169 1.18 4.86 -3.18
CA ILE A 169 1.55 3.97 -4.28
C ILE A 169 2.57 2.93 -3.79
N GLY A 170 3.56 3.35 -3.01
CA GLY A 170 4.56 2.46 -2.41
C GLY A 170 3.92 1.44 -1.47
N TYR A 171 2.99 1.88 -0.63
CA TYR A 171 2.26 1.02 0.30
C TYR A 171 1.44 -0.05 -0.41
N VAL A 172 0.66 0.33 -1.44
CA VAL A 172 -0.11 -0.64 -2.24
C VAL A 172 0.82 -1.67 -2.91
N ALA A 173 1.96 -1.22 -3.43
CA ALA A 173 2.95 -2.13 -4.01
C ALA A 173 3.59 -3.06 -2.95
N GLU A 174 3.83 -2.58 -1.73
CA GLU A 174 4.33 -3.38 -0.61
C GLU A 174 3.35 -4.49 -0.22
N ILE A 175 2.06 -4.17 -0.06
CA ILE A 175 1.00 -5.16 0.22
C ILE A 175 0.99 -6.27 -0.84
N LEU A 176 1.04 -5.91 -2.12
CA LEU A 176 1.09 -6.86 -3.22
C LEU A 176 2.33 -7.75 -3.17
N ASN A 177 3.50 -7.19 -2.86
CA ASN A 177 4.74 -7.95 -2.72
C ASN A 177 4.68 -8.94 -1.56
N ILE A 178 4.07 -8.56 -0.43
CA ILE A 178 3.87 -9.44 0.72
C ILE A 178 2.97 -10.62 0.33
N GLN A 179 1.81 -10.36 -0.27
CA GLN A 179 0.86 -11.41 -0.67
C GLN A 179 1.46 -12.38 -1.70
N MET A 180 2.31 -11.88 -2.60
CA MET A 180 3.01 -12.72 -3.57
C MET A 180 4.27 -13.40 -3.01
N GLY A 181 4.63 -13.17 -1.74
CA GLY A 181 5.84 -13.74 -1.13
C GLY A 181 7.15 -13.23 -1.75
N LEU A 182 7.16 -12.02 -2.32
CA LEU A 182 8.32 -11.44 -3.00
C LEU A 182 9.27 -10.71 -2.04
N GLU A 183 8.86 -10.51 -0.79
CA GLU A 183 9.69 -9.95 0.27
C GLU A 183 10.81 -10.92 0.68
N GLY A 184 11.99 -10.73 0.10
CA GLY A 184 13.17 -11.58 0.36
C GLY A 184 13.91 -12.01 -0.90
N SER A 185 13.29 -11.92 -2.07
CA SER A 185 13.87 -12.34 -3.35
C SER A 185 14.85 -11.31 -3.95
N GLY A 186 14.81 -10.05 -3.51
CA GLY A 186 15.69 -8.97 -3.98
C GLY A 186 16.99 -8.77 -3.19
N ALA A 187 17.14 -9.41 -2.01
CA ALA A 187 18.28 -9.21 -1.12
C ALA A 187 19.33 -10.34 -1.17
N ALA A 188 19.06 -11.43 -1.89
CA ALA A 188 19.99 -12.57 -2.03
C ALA A 188 21.00 -12.44 -3.18
N ALA A 189 20.93 -11.37 -3.99
CA ALA A 189 21.77 -11.21 -5.18
C ALA A 189 23.04 -10.35 -4.98
N SER A 190 23.37 -9.97 -3.74
CA SER A 190 24.52 -9.08 -3.46
C SER A 190 25.34 -9.49 -2.23
N LYS A 191 25.73 -10.78 -2.13
CA LYS A 191 26.90 -11.18 -1.34
C LYS A 191 27.65 -12.36 -1.97
N GLN A 192 28.65 -12.05 -2.79
CA GLN A 192 29.94 -12.77 -2.81
C GLN A 192 30.97 -11.90 -3.55
N GLY A 193 31.70 -11.12 -2.75
CA GLY A 193 32.96 -10.49 -3.16
C GLY A 193 34.12 -11.39 -2.77
N ASP A 194 35.03 -11.54 -3.73
CA ASP A 194 36.46 -11.89 -3.70
C ASP A 194 37.11 -12.44 -2.41
N VAL A 195 37.76 -13.62 -2.57
CA VAL A 195 39.07 -13.93 -1.98
C VAL A 195 39.94 -14.65 -3.04
N ALA A 196 41.11 -14.07 -3.32
CA ALA A 196 42.21 -14.55 -4.18
C ALA A 196 42.85 -15.86 -3.64
N ASP A 197 43.79 -16.60 -4.24
CA ASP A 197 44.75 -16.54 -5.36
C ASP A 197 45.24 -18.00 -5.59
N GLY A 198 45.77 -18.37 -6.76
CA GLY A 198 46.37 -19.70 -6.96
C GLY A 198 46.64 -20.18 -8.39
N GLN A 199 47.53 -19.48 -9.10
CA GLN A 199 48.42 -19.92 -10.20
C GLN A 199 48.27 -21.36 -10.80
N ARG A 200 48.04 -21.47 -12.13
CA ARG A 200 49.08 -21.85 -13.14
C ARG A 200 48.55 -22.06 -14.58
N SER A 201 49.35 -21.52 -15.51
CA SER A 201 49.66 -21.94 -16.91
C SER A 201 48.62 -21.85 -18.05
N SER A 202 48.93 -20.91 -18.95
CA SER A 202 48.53 -20.73 -20.37
C SER A 202 49.18 -21.79 -21.30
N PRO A 203 48.96 -21.84 -22.65
CA PRO A 203 48.27 -20.87 -23.54
C PRO A 203 47.42 -21.43 -24.70
N ALA A 204 46.65 -20.51 -25.32
CA ALA A 204 46.65 -20.19 -26.76
C ALA A 204 45.28 -20.21 -27.51
N ARG A 205 45.06 -19.07 -28.19
CA ARG A 205 44.26 -18.81 -29.40
C ARG A 205 42.74 -18.58 -29.27
N GLY A 206 42.37 -17.30 -29.44
CA GLY A 206 41.03 -16.87 -29.87
C GLY A 206 40.67 -15.46 -29.42
N VAL A 207 41.31 -14.43 -29.97
CA VAL A 207 40.87 -13.04 -29.82
C VAL A 207 40.12 -12.64 -31.09
N ILE A 208 38.82 -12.40 -30.98
CA ILE A 208 38.11 -11.40 -31.80
C ILE A 208 37.42 -10.46 -30.82
N THR A 209 37.94 -9.24 -30.75
CA THR A 209 37.35 -8.12 -30.05
C THR A 209 36.34 -7.46 -30.97
N SER A 210 35.06 -7.41 -30.59
CA SER A 210 34.17 -6.36 -31.02
C SER A 210 33.57 -5.69 -29.77
N ARG A 211 34.12 -4.51 -29.48
CA ARG A 211 33.51 -3.52 -28.59
C ARG A 211 32.26 -3.00 -29.28
N GLU A 212 31.10 -3.41 -28.83
CA GLU A 212 29.91 -2.58 -28.93
C GLU A 212 29.26 -2.48 -27.56
N ARG A 213 29.38 -1.28 -26.98
CA ARG A 213 28.70 -0.90 -25.75
C ARG A 213 27.20 -0.97 -26.01
N ARG A 214 26.54 -2.01 -25.52
CA ARG A 214 25.08 -2.02 -25.42
C ARG A 214 24.69 -1.11 -24.27
N GLN A 215 24.24 0.09 -24.61
CA GLN A 215 23.72 1.06 -23.65
C GLN A 215 22.24 0.77 -23.42
N TRP A 216 21.91 0.47 -22.17
CA TRP A 216 20.57 0.16 -21.69
C TRP A 216 19.82 1.48 -21.45
N VAL A 217 18.71 1.72 -22.16
CA VAL A 217 17.85 2.89 -21.92
C VAL A 217 16.39 2.45 -22.01
N GLY A 218 15.64 2.55 -20.91
CA GLY A 218 14.18 2.72 -20.95
C GLY A 218 13.30 1.49 -21.26
N GLY A 219 13.78 0.26 -21.09
CA GLY A 219 12.88 -0.89 -20.86
C GLY A 219 11.95 -1.35 -22.00
N VAL A 220 12.30 -1.17 -23.27
CA VAL A 220 11.58 -1.83 -24.39
C VAL A 220 12.58 -2.38 -25.41
N MET A 221 12.51 -3.68 -25.72
CA MET A 221 13.18 -4.25 -26.90
C MET A 221 12.29 -3.98 -28.12
N HIS A 222 12.81 -3.22 -29.09
CA HIS A 222 12.24 -3.16 -30.43
C HIS A 222 12.81 -4.31 -31.27
N PHE A 223 11.94 -5.02 -31.99
CA PHE A 223 12.29 -6.06 -32.97
C PHE A 223 12.75 -5.43 -34.28
#